data_AF-A0A0B6Y6Y0-F1
#
_entry.id   AF-A0A0B6Y6Y0-F1
#
_cell.length_a   1.000
_cell.length_b   1.000
_cell.length_c   1.000
_cell.angle_alpha   90.00
_cell.angle_beta   90.00
_cell.angle_gamma   90.00
#
_symmetry.space_group_name_H-M   'P 1'
#
loop_
_entity.id
_entity.type
_entity.pdbx_description
1 polymer ?
#
loop_
_entity_poly.entity_id
_entity_poly.type
_entity_poly.pdbx_seq_one_letter_code
_entity_poly.pdbx_strand_id
1 'polypeptide(L)'
;SVFGPVLYIKSRETAYIYAISSAGITYSVTRSCAKGELDNCGCDSKVRSRDPGADFEWGGCSDNIRYGAQFSKEFVDSDELKNRDQGSMNLWNNAAGRKTIKDDIDIQR
;
A
#
# COMPACT_ATOMS: atom_id res chain seq x y z
N SER A 1 -5.94 13.55 8.15
CA SER A 1 -5.80 13.72 6.70
C SER A 1 -6.28 12.47 5.97
N VAL A 2 -7.26 12.62 5.09
CA VAL A 2 -7.28 11.94 3.77
C VAL A 2 -7.21 13.08 2.73
N PHE A 3 -6.07 13.77 2.78
CA PHE A 3 -5.65 15.00 2.10
C PHE A 3 -6.40 16.31 2.42
N GLY A 4 -7.02 16.42 3.60
CA GLY A 4 -7.54 17.69 4.13
C GLY A 4 -8.50 17.53 5.34
N PRO A 5 -9.02 18.62 5.92
CA PRO A 5 -9.95 18.59 7.07
C PRO A 5 -11.37 18.14 6.73
N VAL A 6 -11.56 17.37 5.66
CA VAL A 6 -12.88 17.13 5.04
C VAL A 6 -13.74 16.11 5.81
N LEU A 7 -13.14 15.23 6.62
CA LEU A 7 -13.84 14.12 7.27
C LEU A 7 -13.65 14.14 8.80
N TYR A 8 -14.51 14.89 9.49
CA TYR A 8 -14.55 14.97 10.97
C TYR A 8 -15.49 13.95 11.63
N ILE A 9 -16.30 13.24 10.85
CA ILE A 9 -17.31 12.32 11.38
C ILE A 9 -16.71 10.91 11.50
N LYS A 10 -16.80 10.31 12.69
CA LYS A 10 -16.41 8.91 12.94
C LYS A 10 -17.46 7.93 12.41
N SER A 11 -17.59 7.84 11.09
CA SER A 11 -18.60 6.99 10.42
C SER A 11 -17.97 5.77 9.74
N ARG A 12 -18.80 4.78 9.37
CA ARG A 12 -18.34 3.60 8.60
C ARG A 12 -17.91 3.99 7.19
N GLU A 13 -18.57 4.98 6.62
CA GLU A 13 -18.28 5.57 5.32
C GLU A 13 -16.92 6.25 5.35
N THR A 14 -16.62 7.00 6.42
CA THR A 14 -15.29 7.56 6.64
C THR A 14 -14.24 6.45 6.75
N ALA A 15 -14.49 5.40 7.53
CA ALA A 15 -13.57 4.27 7.62
C ALA A 15 -13.24 3.67 6.24
N TYR A 16 -14.26 3.48 5.40
CA TYR A 16 -14.09 3.01 4.04
C TYR A 16 -13.23 3.95 3.18
N ILE A 17 -13.47 5.27 3.25
CA ILE A 17 -12.71 6.26 2.47
C ILE A 17 -11.21 6.21 2.82
N TYR A 18 -10.86 6.14 4.10
CA TYR A 18 -9.46 6.03 4.53
C TYR A 18 -8.83 4.72 4.00
N ALA A 19 -9.54 3.60 4.13
CA ALA A 19 -9.06 2.31 3.64
C ALA A 19 -8.86 2.31 2.11
N ILE A 20 -9.85 2.73 1.32
CA ILE A 20 -9.77 2.70 -0.15
C ILE A 20 -8.74 3.69 -0.70
N SER A 21 -8.60 4.86 -0.07
CA SER A 21 -7.60 5.87 -0.49
C SER A 21 -6.18 5.35 -0.26
N SER A 22 -5.93 4.78 0.91
CA SER A 22 -4.64 4.17 1.28
C SER A 22 -4.31 2.96 0.38
N ALA A 23 -5.30 2.13 0.09
CA ALA A 23 -5.19 1.02 -0.87
C ALA A 23 -4.89 1.51 -2.30
N GLY A 24 -5.61 2.53 -2.78
CA GLY A 24 -5.43 3.10 -4.11
C GLY A 24 -4.03 3.64 -4.34
N ILE A 25 -3.48 4.38 -3.38
CA ILE A 25 -2.10 4.89 -3.45
C ILE A 25 -1.09 3.75 -3.46
N THR A 26 -1.29 2.75 -2.60
CA THR A 26 -0.44 1.56 -2.56
C THR A 26 -0.39 0.90 -3.93
N TYR A 27 -1.56 0.65 -4.55
CA TYR A 27 -1.67 0.05 -5.86
C TYR A 27 -1.04 0.90 -6.97
N SER A 28 -1.39 2.20 -7.04
CA SER A 28 -0.92 3.08 -8.10
C SER A 28 0.59 3.27 -8.08
N VAL A 29 1.17 3.47 -6.90
CA VAL A 29 2.62 3.67 -6.75
C VAL A 29 3.36 2.38 -7.09
N THR A 30 2.92 1.24 -6.55
CA THR A 30 3.53 -0.05 -6.88
C THR A 30 3.50 -0.30 -8.39
N ARG A 31 2.37 -0.03 -9.05
CA ARG A 31 2.23 -0.24 -10.50
C ARG A 31 3.11 0.70 -11.32
N SER A 32 3.18 1.98 -10.97
CA SER A 32 4.05 2.94 -11.68
C SER A 32 5.53 2.61 -11.47
N CYS A 33 5.92 2.14 -10.29
CA CYS A 33 7.27 1.64 -10.03
C CYS A 33 7.62 0.44 -10.95
N ALA A 34 6.70 -0.52 -11.08
CA ALA A 34 6.94 -1.70 -11.93
C ALA A 34 7.01 -1.37 -13.43
N LYS A 35 6.32 -0.31 -13.86
CA LYS A 35 6.42 0.21 -15.23
C LYS A 35 7.68 1.04 -15.50
N GLY A 36 8.40 1.44 -14.45
CA GLY A 36 9.53 2.37 -14.57
C GLY A 36 9.08 3.82 -14.84
N GLU A 37 7.86 4.19 -14.47
CA GLU A 37 7.36 5.58 -14.58
C GLU A 37 7.92 6.48 -13.45
N LEU A 38 8.54 5.90 -12.43
CA LEU A 38 9.08 6.58 -11.25
C LEU A 38 10.56 6.22 -11.05
N ASP A 39 11.42 7.22 -10.87
CA ASP A 39 12.87 7.04 -10.83
C ASP A 39 13.40 6.41 -9.52
N ASN A 40 12.69 6.60 -8.42
CA ASN A 40 13.17 6.23 -7.07
C ASN A 40 12.72 4.84 -6.60
N CYS A 41 12.13 4.04 -7.48
CA CYS A 41 11.63 2.71 -7.17
C CYS A 41 11.69 1.78 -8.38
N GLY A 42 11.40 0.50 -8.19
CA GLY A 42 11.43 -0.49 -9.26
C GLY A 42 10.83 -1.83 -8.84
N CYS A 43 11.12 -2.86 -9.64
CA CYS A 43 10.60 -4.22 -9.47
C CYS A 43 11.04 -4.87 -8.15
N ASP A 44 10.24 -5.80 -7.63
CA ASP A 44 10.65 -6.67 -6.52
C ASP A 44 11.64 -7.73 -7.01
N SER A 45 12.84 -7.73 -6.44
CA SER A 45 13.89 -8.70 -6.73
C SER A 45 13.86 -9.92 -5.81
N LYS A 46 13.10 -9.88 -4.71
CA LYS A 46 13.10 -10.94 -3.68
C LYS A 46 12.55 -12.26 -4.17
N VAL A 47 11.65 -12.23 -5.15
CA VAL A 47 11.06 -13.46 -5.72
C VAL A 47 12.12 -14.28 -6.47
N ARG A 48 13.10 -13.61 -7.11
CA ARG A 48 14.19 -14.25 -7.85
C ARG A 48 15.20 -14.97 -6.96
N SER A 49 15.19 -14.69 -5.65
CA SER A 49 16.03 -15.41 -4.68
C SER A 49 15.45 -16.77 -4.29
N ARG A 50 14.22 -17.09 -4.71
CA ARG A 50 13.59 -18.39 -4.45
C ARG A 50 13.91 -19.33 -5.61
N ASP A 51 14.31 -20.56 -5.27
CA ASP A 51 14.49 -21.63 -6.26
C ASP A 51 13.14 -21.87 -6.97
N PRO A 52 13.03 -21.60 -8.27
CA PRO A 52 11.80 -21.81 -9.02
C PRO A 52 11.50 -23.29 -9.29
N GLY A 53 12.45 -24.21 -9.02
CA GLY A 53 12.38 -25.59 -9.46
C GLY A 53 12.86 -25.76 -10.91
N ALA A 54 12.93 -27.01 -11.38
CA ALA A 54 13.58 -27.34 -12.66
C ALA A 54 12.84 -26.84 -13.92
N ASP A 55 11.52 -26.60 -13.82
CA ASP A 55 10.65 -26.31 -14.98
C ASP A 55 10.14 -24.86 -15.03
N PHE A 56 10.60 -23.98 -14.12
CA PHE A 56 10.14 -22.60 -14.03
C PHE A 56 11.33 -21.64 -13.95
N GLU A 57 11.19 -20.48 -14.59
CA GLU A 57 12.15 -19.38 -14.48
C GLU A 57 11.43 -18.10 -14.08
N TRP A 58 11.97 -17.40 -13.08
CA TRP A 58 11.46 -16.09 -12.70
C TRP A 58 11.78 -15.05 -13.79
N GLY A 59 10.75 -14.60 -14.49
CA GLY A 59 10.85 -13.57 -15.53
C GLY A 59 10.17 -12.25 -15.16
N GLY A 60 10.37 -11.24 -16.01
CA GLY A 60 9.62 -9.98 -15.94
C GLY A 60 9.93 -9.09 -14.74
N CYS A 61 9.00 -8.16 -14.48
CA CYS A 61 9.04 -7.22 -13.37
C CYS A 61 7.93 -7.56 -12.37
N SER A 62 8.32 -8.05 -11.19
CA SER A 62 7.38 -8.28 -10.10
C SER A 62 7.03 -6.96 -9.42
N ASP A 63 5.75 -6.75 -9.11
CA ASP A 63 5.26 -5.56 -8.43
C ASP A 63 5.86 -5.45 -7.01
N ASN A 64 6.58 -4.36 -6.72
CA ASN A 64 7.12 -4.11 -5.38
C ASN A 64 6.05 -3.53 -4.44
N ILE A 65 5.15 -4.41 -4.00
CA ILE A 65 4.02 -4.03 -3.14
C ILE A 65 4.45 -3.52 -1.77
N ARG A 66 5.61 -3.98 -1.28
CA ARG A 66 6.16 -3.52 0.00
C ARG A 66 6.57 -2.06 -0.07
N TYR A 67 7.19 -1.64 -1.18
CA TYR A 67 7.51 -0.24 -1.41
C TYR A 67 6.24 0.62 -1.48
N GLY A 68 5.25 0.26 -2.29
CA GLY A 68 4.01 1.04 -2.41
C GLY A 68 3.24 1.14 -1.09
N ALA A 69 3.19 0.06 -0.30
CA ALA A 69 2.56 0.09 1.02
C ALA A 69 3.32 0.98 2.01
N GLN A 70 4.65 0.99 1.95
CA GLN A 70 5.47 1.88 2.77
C GLN A 70 5.26 3.34 2.37
N PHE A 71 5.30 3.65 1.07
CA PHE A 71 5.05 4.99 0.56
C PHE A 71 3.65 5.49 0.98
N SER A 72 2.62 4.67 0.79
CA SER A 72 1.25 5.00 1.20
C SER A 72 1.15 5.28 2.71
N LYS A 73 1.86 4.51 3.53
CA LYS A 73 1.94 4.75 4.98
C LYS A 73 2.57 6.11 5.28
N GLU A 74 3.74 6.39 4.72
CA GLU A 74 4.47 7.64 4.96
C GLU A 74 3.68 8.86 4.48
N PHE A 75 2.95 8.72 3.37
CA PHE A 75 2.19 9.81 2.75
C PHE A 75 0.81 10.04 3.39
N VAL A 76 0.02 8.99 3.64
CA VAL A 76 -1.35 9.14 4.16
C VAL A 76 -1.35 9.31 5.67
N ASP A 77 -0.43 8.66 6.38
CA ASP A 77 -0.42 8.68 7.85
C ASP A 77 0.35 9.90 8.42
N SER A 78 0.98 10.74 7.58
CA SER A 78 1.86 11.85 8.01
C SER A 78 1.20 12.83 8.98
N ASP A 79 -0.08 13.09 8.78
CA ASP A 79 -0.85 14.07 9.55
C ASP A 79 -1.76 13.41 10.60
N GLU A 80 -1.69 12.09 10.77
CA GLU A 80 -2.56 11.36 11.69
C GLU A 80 -2.00 11.33 13.11
N LEU A 81 -2.76 11.90 14.05
CA LEU A 81 -2.37 12.01 15.46
C LEU A 81 -2.90 10.84 16.28
N LYS A 82 -2.01 9.87 16.59
CA LYS A 82 -2.34 8.66 17.38
C LYS A 82 -3.01 8.95 18.72
N ASN A 83 -2.68 10.04 19.38
CA ASN A 83 -3.23 10.43 20.68
C ASN A 83 -4.68 10.94 20.61
N ARG A 84 -5.28 11.02 19.41
CA ARG A 84 -6.69 11.34 19.21
C ARG A 84 -7.41 10.10 18.72
N ASP A 85 -8.63 9.87 19.22
CA ASP A 85 -9.49 8.76 18.78
C ASP A 85 -9.62 8.70 17.25
N GLN A 86 -9.79 9.86 16.61
CA GLN A 86 -9.92 9.96 15.15
C GLN A 86 -8.64 9.50 14.46
N GLY A 87 -7.47 9.92 14.94
CA GLY A 87 -6.20 9.53 14.34
C GLY A 87 -5.95 8.04 14.50
N SER A 88 -6.31 7.46 15.65
CA SER A 88 -6.25 6.01 15.85
C SER A 88 -7.16 5.24 14.88
N MET A 89 -8.41 5.70 14.70
CA MET A 89 -9.34 5.13 13.72
C MET A 89 -8.79 5.22 12.29
N ASN A 90 -8.31 6.40 11.89
CA ASN A 90 -7.78 6.67 10.56
C ASN A 90 -6.59 5.78 10.25
N LEU A 91 -5.61 5.69 11.17
CA LEU A 91 -4.43 4.84 11.04
C LEU A 91 -4.79 3.36 10.89
N TRP A 92 -5.77 2.89 11.67
CA TRP A 92 -6.22 1.50 11.61
C TRP A 92 -6.88 1.19 10.26
N ASN A 93 -7.76 2.07 9.78
CA ASN A 93 -8.43 1.91 8.48
C ASN A 93 -7.44 2.02 7.31
N ASN A 94 -6.51 2.98 7.36
CA ASN A 94 -5.44 3.10 6.37
C ASN A 94 -4.60 1.82 6.29
N ALA A 95 -4.23 1.26 7.45
CA ALA A 95 -3.47 0.02 7.53
C ALA A 95 -4.28 -1.17 6.98
N ALA A 96 -5.58 -1.24 7.25
CA ALA A 96 -6.46 -2.26 6.69
C ALA A 96 -6.48 -2.21 5.16
N GLY A 97 -6.62 -1.00 4.57
CA GLY A 97 -6.60 -0.81 3.13
C GLY A 97 -5.29 -1.28 2.47
N ARG A 98 -4.13 -0.89 3.04
CA ARG A 98 -2.82 -1.35 2.53
C ARG A 98 -2.66 -2.86 2.62
N LYS A 99 -3.15 -3.45 3.73
CA LYS A 99 -3.07 -4.89 3.94
C LYS A 99 -3.86 -5.65 2.86
N THR A 100 -5.06 -5.19 2.51
CA THR A 100 -5.87 -5.83 1.47
C THR A 100 -5.11 -5.93 0.14
N ILE A 101 -4.49 -4.84 -0.33
CA ILE A 101 -3.72 -4.87 -1.58
C ILE A 101 -2.47 -5.73 -1.45
N LYS A 102 -1.81 -5.68 -0.29
CA LYS A 102 -0.64 -6.53 -0.04
C LYS A 102 -0.98 -8.01 -0.10
N ASP A 103 -2.08 -8.42 0.53
CA ASP A 103 -2.51 -9.82 0.57
C ASP A 103 -3.02 -10.30 -0.81
N ASP A 104 -3.52 -9.39 -1.65
CA ASP A 104 -3.98 -9.69 -3.03
C ASP A 104 -2.82 -9.82 -4.04
N ILE A 105 -1.77 -8.99 -3.91
CA ILE A 105 -0.66 -8.93 -4.86
C ILE A 105 0.54 -9.79 -4.44
N ASP A 106 0.83 -9.93 -3.13
CA ASP A 106 1.98 -10.70 -2.67
C ASP A 106 1.71 -12.20 -2.91
N ILE A 107 2.48 -12.80 -3.84
CA ILE A 107 2.35 -14.20 -4.30
C ILE A 107 2.91 -15.17 -3.22
N GLN A 108 2.70 -14.89 -1.94
CA GLN A 108 3.21 -15.68 -0.80
C GLN A 108 2.23 -16.79 -0.37
N ARG A 109 1.24 -17.14 -1.20
CA ARG A 109 0.28 -18.21 -0.87
C ARG A 109 0.61 -19.51 -1.59
#